data_AF-A0A0Q9Q3R0-F1
#
_entry.id   AF-A0A0Q9Q3R0-F1
#
_cell.length_a   1.000
_cell.length_b   1.000
_cell.length_c   1.000
_cell.angle_alpha   90.00
_cell.angle_beta   90.00
_cell.angle_gamma   90.00
#
_symmetry.space_group_name_H-M   'P 1'
#
loop_
_entity.id
_entity.type
_entity.pdbx_description
1 polymer ?
#
loop_
_entity_poly.entity_id
_entity_poly.type
_entity_poly.pdbx_seq_one_letter_code
_entity_poly.pdbx_strand_id
1 'polypeptide(L)'
;MVGRRAEYSPLRRVVALLEELTRVHEETRGYGALTDADLMSRVQAYGAGAHAAKTLRNDKKALRERGLVVTNVPVRDEPHLRGTARSPMLEKSPDWHLTEDEHLAVQCVREDLRRRHVDVGPTDAPPDERRSCRVDEALRLVRLLEEHEGDVEVEVVAAALRVGPRQAARWLTELAAGFDAVEVTYTRDEDDLTLDDLVSARMRRTSADPDHPLSRTGTDLLGLFPYSRPEVDERLNLLADYAEAVARGDVTKPVGQTLLDSVRWKLESWRDFLTTTLT
;
A
#
# COMPACT_ATOMS: atom_id res chain seq x y z
N MET A 1 5.44 12.91 25.38
CA MET A 1 6.74 13.31 24.77
C MET A 1 6.98 12.58 23.43
N VAL A 2 6.04 12.67 22.49
CA VAL A 2 5.97 11.83 21.26
C VAL A 2 6.53 12.55 20.01
N GLY A 3 6.74 13.88 20.09
CA GLY A 3 6.92 14.75 18.92
C GLY A 3 8.30 14.85 18.27
N ARG A 4 9.30 14.02 18.58
CA ARG A 4 10.62 14.07 17.89
C ARG A 4 11.12 12.75 17.30
N ARG A 5 10.48 11.61 17.61
CA ARG A 5 10.83 10.31 17.01
C ARG A 5 10.01 9.97 15.76
N ALA A 6 8.93 10.70 15.50
CA ALA A 6 8.08 10.51 14.33
C ALA A 6 8.72 10.99 13.01
N GLU A 7 9.73 11.86 13.05
CA GLU A 7 10.35 12.48 11.86
C GLU A 7 11.15 11.50 10.98
N TYR A 8 11.45 10.28 11.46
CA TYR A 8 12.34 9.34 10.76
C TYR A 8 11.79 7.90 10.71
N SER A 9 10.48 7.75 10.47
CA SER A 9 9.80 6.46 10.33
C SER A 9 10.18 5.74 9.02
N PRO A 10 10.72 4.50 9.05
CA PRO A 10 11.03 3.73 7.84
C PRO A 10 9.85 3.48 6.91
N LEU A 11 8.68 3.13 7.45
CA LEU A 11 7.49 2.90 6.63
C LEU A 11 7.02 4.21 5.98
N ARG A 12 7.00 5.31 6.75
CA ARG A 12 6.65 6.63 6.22
C ARG A 12 7.55 7.06 5.08
N ARG A 13 8.87 6.88 5.20
CA ARG A 13 9.81 7.27 4.14
C ARG A 13 9.53 6.58 2.82
N VAL A 14 9.23 5.28 2.85
CA VAL A 14 8.93 4.53 1.63
C VAL A 14 7.65 5.04 0.98
N VAL A 15 6.59 5.20 1.78
CA VAL A 15 5.30 5.72 1.31
C VAL A 15 5.46 7.13 0.73
N ALA A 16 6.12 8.03 1.45
CA ALA A 16 6.34 9.42 1.02
C ALA A 16 7.18 9.52 -0.27
N LEU A 17 8.17 8.63 -0.44
CA LEU A 17 8.96 8.57 -1.66
C LEU A 17 8.12 8.15 -2.86
N LEU A 18 7.26 7.14 -2.70
CA LEU A 18 6.36 6.68 -3.75
C LEU A 18 5.30 7.73 -4.10
N GLU A 19 4.73 8.41 -3.09
CA GLU A 19 3.79 9.52 -3.27
C GLU A 19 4.41 10.64 -4.12
N GLU A 20 5.63 11.06 -3.79
CA GLU A 20 6.30 12.14 -4.50
C GLU A 20 6.61 11.77 -5.95
N LEU A 21 7.07 10.54 -6.19
CA LEU A 21 7.34 10.06 -7.55
C LEU A 21 6.06 9.93 -8.37
N THR A 22 4.95 9.51 -7.75
CA THR A 22 3.63 9.45 -8.41
C THR A 22 3.09 10.83 -8.73
N ARG A 23 3.21 11.78 -7.81
CA ARG A 23 2.83 13.18 -8.05
C ARG A 23 3.58 13.77 -9.24
N VAL A 24 4.91 13.62 -9.27
CA VAL A 24 5.74 14.10 -10.38
C VAL A 24 5.39 13.41 -11.69
N HIS A 25 5.13 12.10 -11.64
CA HIS A 25 4.66 11.35 -12.81
C HIS A 25 3.36 11.93 -13.38
N GLU A 26 2.35 12.19 -12.53
CA GLU A 26 1.08 12.82 -12.94
C GLU A 26 1.28 14.23 -13.51
N GLU A 27 1.99 15.10 -12.78
CA GLU A 27 2.27 16.50 -13.17
C GLU A 27 2.98 16.58 -14.53
N THR A 28 3.84 15.60 -14.84
CA THR A 28 4.65 15.56 -16.05
C THR A 28 4.09 14.65 -17.15
N ARG A 29 2.94 14.02 -16.94
CA ARG A 29 2.32 13.04 -17.86
C ARG A 29 3.24 11.86 -18.20
N GLY A 30 3.91 11.32 -17.19
CA GLY A 30 4.71 10.11 -17.28
C GLY A 30 6.19 10.28 -17.64
N TYR A 31 6.67 11.52 -17.78
CA TYR A 31 8.05 11.81 -18.19
C TYR A 31 8.94 12.33 -17.04
N GLY A 32 8.41 12.38 -15.82
CA GLY A 32 9.05 13.02 -14.68
C GLY A 32 10.04 12.12 -13.97
N ALA A 33 11.26 12.61 -13.79
CA ALA A 33 12.29 11.98 -12.98
C ALA A 33 12.86 13.01 -12.00
N LEU A 34 13.19 12.57 -10.80
CA LEU A 34 13.78 13.41 -9.75
C LEU A 34 15.20 12.96 -9.44
N THR A 35 16.12 13.92 -9.27
CA THR A 35 17.46 13.62 -8.78
C THR A 35 17.45 13.24 -7.30
N ASP A 36 18.55 12.71 -6.79
CA ASP A 36 18.68 12.43 -5.35
C ASP A 36 18.56 13.71 -4.51
N ALA A 37 19.07 14.84 -5.03
CA ALA A 37 18.93 16.13 -4.35
C ALA A 37 17.47 16.60 -4.30
N ASP A 38 16.73 16.44 -5.40
CA ASP A 38 15.30 16.75 -5.44
C ASP A 38 14.52 15.86 -4.47
N LEU A 39 14.75 14.55 -4.49
CA LEU A 39 14.08 13.61 -3.59
C LEU A 39 14.37 13.93 -2.12
N MET A 40 15.62 14.23 -1.78
CA MET A 40 16.02 14.62 -0.42
C MET A 40 15.37 15.93 0.04
N SER A 41 15.15 16.89 -0.86
CA SER A 41 14.52 18.17 -0.53
C SER A 41 12.99 18.08 -0.45
N ARG A 42 12.37 17.25 -1.28
CA ARG A 42 10.91 17.12 -1.38
C ARG A 42 10.34 16.10 -0.41
N VAL A 43 11.09 15.04 -0.09
CA VAL A 43 10.66 13.98 0.83
C VAL A 43 11.27 14.22 2.22
N GLN A 44 10.59 15.07 3.01
CA GLN A 44 11.07 15.50 4.33
C GLN A 44 11.39 14.35 5.29
N ALA A 45 10.73 13.19 5.13
CA ALA A 45 10.91 12.01 5.96
C ALA A 45 12.35 11.43 5.95
N TYR A 46 13.20 11.78 4.98
CA TYR A 46 14.62 11.39 4.99
C TYR A 46 15.51 12.28 5.88
N GLY A 47 15.13 13.54 6.11
CA GLY A 47 15.98 14.55 6.75
C GLY A 47 17.20 14.95 5.92
N ALA A 48 18.31 15.28 6.59
CA ALA A 48 19.52 15.81 5.96
C ALA A 48 20.79 15.01 6.32
N GLY A 49 21.81 15.11 5.44
CA GLY A 49 23.16 14.60 5.68
C GLY A 49 23.45 13.21 5.09
N ALA A 50 24.67 12.71 5.33
CA ALA A 50 25.21 11.51 4.70
C ALA A 50 24.44 10.22 5.03
N HIS A 51 23.90 10.12 6.26
CA HIS A 51 23.06 8.99 6.66
C HIS A 51 21.78 8.94 5.83
N ALA A 52 21.11 10.09 5.65
CA ALA A 52 19.88 10.19 4.89
C ALA A 52 20.09 9.82 3.41
N ALA A 53 21.18 10.29 2.80
CA ALA A 53 21.54 9.90 1.43
C ALA A 53 21.80 8.39 1.29
N LYS A 54 22.43 7.75 2.29
CA LYS A 54 22.60 6.29 2.30
C LYS A 54 21.25 5.57 2.39
N THR A 55 20.35 6.05 3.24
CA THR A 55 19.01 5.50 3.41
C THR A 55 18.19 5.62 2.12
N LEU A 56 18.18 6.78 1.47
CA LEU A 56 17.52 6.98 0.19
C LEU A 56 18.04 6.01 -0.88
N ARG A 57 19.35 5.79 -0.96
CA ARG A 57 19.92 4.81 -1.90
C ARG A 57 19.44 3.38 -1.63
N ASN A 58 19.33 2.99 -0.36
CA ASN A 58 18.83 1.66 0.01
C ASN A 58 17.34 1.51 -0.32
N ASP A 59 16.53 2.51 0.02
CA ASP A 59 15.08 2.49 -0.24
C ASP A 59 14.80 2.48 -1.75
N LYS A 60 15.50 3.32 -2.55
CA LYS A 60 15.43 3.26 -4.02
C LYS A 60 15.83 1.91 -4.59
N LYS A 61 16.90 1.30 -4.06
CA LYS A 61 17.33 -0.03 -4.50
C LYS A 61 16.22 -1.05 -4.25
N ALA A 62 15.62 -1.04 -3.05
CA ALA A 62 14.54 -1.95 -2.68
C ALA A 62 13.28 -1.73 -3.53
N LEU A 63 12.92 -0.48 -3.83
CA LEU A 63 11.80 -0.14 -4.72
C LEU A 63 12.05 -0.60 -6.16
N ARG A 64 13.27 -0.42 -6.67
CA ARG A 64 13.65 -0.85 -8.02
C ARG A 64 13.64 -2.37 -8.17
N GLU A 65 14.15 -3.09 -7.17
CA GLU A 65 14.12 -4.56 -7.12
C GLU A 65 12.68 -5.12 -7.14
N ARG A 66 11.69 -4.31 -6.74
CA ARG A 66 10.26 -4.63 -6.79
C ARG A 66 9.55 -4.08 -8.03
N GLY A 67 10.29 -3.50 -8.98
CA GLY A 67 9.72 -2.93 -10.21
C GLY A 67 8.91 -1.65 -10.02
N LEU A 68 8.96 -1.02 -8.83
CA LEU A 68 8.13 0.14 -8.50
C LEU A 68 8.70 1.46 -9.03
N VAL A 69 10.03 1.51 -9.20
CA VAL A 69 10.75 2.68 -9.72
C VAL A 69 11.81 2.26 -10.71
N VAL A 70 12.11 3.16 -11.65
CA VAL A 70 13.23 3.05 -12.57
C VAL A 70 14.29 4.10 -12.22
N THR A 71 15.56 3.71 -12.29
CA THR A 71 16.70 4.59 -12.00
C THR A 71 17.48 4.89 -13.27
N ASN A 72 18.25 5.97 -13.29
CA ASN A 72 19.03 6.44 -14.45
C ASN A 72 18.16 6.99 -15.58
N VAL A 73 17.01 7.57 -15.25
CA VAL A 73 16.13 8.23 -16.21
C VAL A 73 16.65 9.66 -16.46
N PRO A 74 16.75 10.15 -17.70
CA PRO A 74 17.08 11.55 -17.97
C PRO A 74 16.06 12.48 -17.30
N VAL A 75 16.53 13.53 -16.62
CA VAL A 75 15.64 14.57 -16.08
C VAL A 75 15.21 15.49 -17.22
N ARG A 76 13.91 15.77 -17.35
CA ARG A 76 13.32 16.44 -18.53
C ARG A 76 13.99 17.78 -18.87
N ASP A 77 14.15 18.65 -17.87
CA ASP A 77 14.72 19.99 -18.06
C ASP A 77 16.25 19.99 -17.99
N GLU A 78 16.85 18.89 -17.52
CA GLU A 78 18.29 18.72 -17.35
C GLU A 78 18.74 17.32 -17.82
N PRO A 79 18.72 17.02 -19.13
CA PRO A 79 18.85 15.66 -19.67
C PRO A 79 20.24 15.01 -19.45
N HIS A 80 21.23 15.81 -19.05
CA HIS A 80 22.55 15.36 -18.62
C HIS A 80 22.54 14.79 -17.19
N LEU A 81 21.53 15.12 -16.38
CA LEU A 81 21.29 14.53 -15.08
C LEU A 81 20.52 13.22 -15.21
N ARG A 82 20.70 12.37 -14.19
CA ARG A 82 20.07 11.06 -14.07
C ARG A 82 19.26 11.03 -12.78
N GLY A 83 17.98 10.79 -12.92
CA GLY A 83 17.02 10.72 -11.83
C GLY A 83 16.46 9.33 -11.60
N THR A 84 15.55 9.29 -10.63
CA THR A 84 14.65 8.17 -10.36
C THR A 84 13.25 8.60 -10.77
N ALA A 85 12.55 7.73 -11.50
CA ALA A 85 11.17 7.94 -11.90
C ALA A 85 10.31 6.77 -11.41
N ARG A 86 9.00 6.99 -11.33
CA ARG A 86 8.04 5.90 -11.17
C ARG A 86 8.16 4.93 -12.35
N SER A 87 7.96 3.64 -12.09
CA SER A 87 7.92 2.65 -13.16
C SER A 87 6.67 2.85 -14.02
N PRO A 88 6.80 2.97 -15.36
CA PRO A 88 5.65 3.13 -16.27
C PRO A 88 4.79 1.86 -16.37
N MET A 89 5.30 0.70 -15.92
CA MET A 89 4.56 -0.57 -15.90
C MET A 89 3.39 -0.57 -14.90
N LEU A 90 3.20 0.54 -14.19
CA LEU A 90 2.16 0.77 -13.19
C LEU A 90 1.06 1.72 -13.68
N GLU A 91 1.09 2.18 -14.94
CA GLU A 91 -0.01 2.94 -15.53
C GLU A 91 -1.12 1.99 -16.01
N LYS A 92 -2.35 2.26 -15.56
CA LYS A 92 -3.54 1.48 -15.88
C LYS A 92 -4.66 2.33 -16.46
N SER A 93 -5.59 1.66 -17.15
CA SER A 93 -6.92 2.21 -17.34
C SER A 93 -7.64 2.31 -15.99
N PRO A 94 -8.27 3.45 -15.66
CA PRO A 94 -9.14 3.61 -14.50
C PRO A 94 -10.24 2.52 -14.41
N ASP A 95 -10.63 1.93 -15.53
CA ASP A 95 -11.66 0.88 -15.60
C ASP A 95 -11.30 -0.39 -14.84
N TRP A 96 -10.01 -0.62 -14.56
CA TRP A 96 -9.52 -1.80 -13.83
C TRP A 96 -9.37 -1.57 -12.33
N HIS A 97 -9.63 -0.36 -11.85
CA HIS A 97 -9.57 -0.03 -10.43
C HIS A 97 -10.75 -0.65 -9.70
N LEU A 98 -10.48 -1.31 -8.58
CA LEU A 98 -11.56 -1.79 -7.74
C LEU A 98 -12.22 -0.58 -7.05
N THR A 99 -13.54 -0.53 -7.03
CA THR A 99 -14.31 0.46 -6.26
C THR A 99 -14.31 0.10 -4.77
N GLU A 100 -14.76 1.02 -3.91
CA GLU A 100 -14.95 0.72 -2.47
C GLU A 100 -15.87 -0.48 -2.25
N ASP A 101 -17.03 -0.51 -2.91
CA ASP A 101 -17.95 -1.65 -2.85
C ASP A 101 -17.27 -2.97 -3.25
N GLU A 102 -16.40 -2.94 -4.26
CA GLU A 102 -15.66 -4.10 -4.73
C GLU A 102 -14.57 -4.54 -3.75
N HIS A 103 -13.92 -3.61 -3.06
CA HIS A 103 -13.00 -3.91 -1.96
C HIS A 103 -13.74 -4.53 -0.78
N LEU A 104 -14.85 -3.93 -0.35
CA LEU A 104 -15.70 -4.43 0.73
C LEU A 104 -16.26 -5.82 0.40
N ALA A 105 -16.64 -6.06 -0.86
CA ALA A 105 -17.06 -7.37 -1.32
C ALA A 105 -15.97 -8.44 -1.11
N VAL A 106 -14.71 -8.14 -1.47
CA VAL A 106 -13.59 -9.06 -1.25
C VAL A 106 -13.35 -9.28 0.24
N GLN A 107 -13.48 -8.24 1.07
CA GLN A 107 -13.37 -8.36 2.53
C GLN A 107 -14.47 -9.27 3.09
N CYS A 108 -15.74 -9.05 2.77
CA CYS A 108 -16.84 -9.90 3.21
C CYS A 108 -16.63 -11.36 2.80
N VAL A 109 -16.14 -11.60 1.58
CA VAL A 109 -15.77 -12.93 1.12
C VAL A 109 -14.69 -13.56 2.02
N ARG A 110 -13.64 -12.82 2.39
CA ARG A 110 -12.60 -13.31 3.32
C ARG A 110 -13.18 -13.65 4.68
N GLU A 111 -14.06 -12.80 5.20
CA GLU A 111 -14.68 -12.98 6.52
C GLU A 111 -15.58 -14.22 6.56
N ASP A 112 -16.44 -14.39 5.55
CA ASP A 112 -17.32 -15.55 5.40
C ASP A 112 -16.50 -16.86 5.31
N LEU A 113 -15.39 -16.84 4.57
CA LEU A 113 -14.46 -17.97 4.45
C LEU A 113 -13.50 -18.12 5.63
N ARG A 114 -13.55 -17.21 6.61
CA ARG A 114 -12.64 -17.13 7.76
C ARG A 114 -11.15 -17.06 7.37
N ARG A 115 -10.84 -16.47 6.21
CA ARG A 115 -9.48 -16.28 5.68
C ARG A 115 -8.94 -14.90 6.02
N ARG A 116 -8.56 -14.73 7.29
CA ARG A 116 -8.02 -13.46 7.84
C ARG A 116 -6.57 -13.17 7.46
N HIS A 117 -5.90 -14.11 6.80
CA HIS A 117 -4.48 -14.01 6.45
C HIS A 117 -4.30 -13.92 4.94
N VAL A 118 -3.34 -13.09 4.51
CA VAL A 118 -2.92 -12.97 3.11
C VAL A 118 -1.44 -13.33 3.03
N ASP A 119 -1.13 -14.51 2.48
CA ASP A 119 0.25 -15.01 2.35
C ASP A 119 1.04 -14.32 1.24
N VAL A 120 0.32 -13.78 0.26
CA VAL A 120 0.86 -13.07 -0.90
C VAL A 120 1.01 -11.58 -0.59
N GLY A 121 1.96 -10.94 -1.25
CA GLY A 121 2.25 -9.52 -1.08
C GLY A 121 1.94 -8.70 -2.34
N PRO A 122 1.90 -7.36 -2.19
CA PRO A 122 1.64 -6.42 -3.28
C PRO A 122 2.75 -6.33 -4.34
N THR A 123 3.85 -7.06 -4.16
CA THR A 123 4.98 -7.12 -5.10
C THR A 123 5.28 -8.57 -5.44
N ASP A 124 5.78 -8.83 -6.66
CA ASP A 124 6.21 -10.18 -7.08
C ASP A 124 7.50 -10.64 -6.37
N ALA A 125 8.03 -9.84 -5.44
CA ALA A 125 9.22 -10.21 -4.69
C ALA A 125 8.89 -11.40 -3.78
N PRO A 126 9.70 -12.48 -3.82
CA PRO A 126 9.52 -13.57 -2.88
C PRO A 126 9.67 -13.03 -1.45
N PRO A 127 8.85 -13.49 -0.49
CA PRO A 127 9.01 -13.10 0.90
C PRO A 127 10.43 -13.48 1.36
N ASP A 128 11.25 -12.47 1.68
CA ASP A 128 12.62 -12.69 2.13
C ASP A 128 12.57 -13.35 3.52
N GLU A 129 12.88 -14.65 3.58
CA GLU A 129 12.82 -15.47 4.79
C GLU A 129 13.76 -14.98 5.91
N ARG A 130 14.76 -14.13 5.60
CA ARG A 130 15.81 -13.74 6.55
C ARG A 130 15.68 -12.32 7.08
N ARG A 131 15.06 -11.40 6.34
CA ARG A 131 14.83 -10.01 6.75
C ARG A 131 13.57 -9.45 6.10
N SER A 132 12.68 -8.90 6.92
CA SER A 132 11.54 -8.16 6.39
C SER A 132 12.00 -6.90 5.65
N CYS A 133 11.48 -6.69 4.45
CA CYS A 133 11.72 -5.48 3.68
C CYS A 133 10.69 -4.41 4.06
N ARG A 134 11.17 -3.20 4.39
CA ARG A 134 10.30 -2.05 4.74
C ARG A 134 9.33 -1.67 3.63
N VAL A 135 9.70 -1.93 2.37
CA VAL A 135 8.79 -1.70 1.24
C VAL A 135 7.61 -2.65 1.29
N ASP A 136 7.85 -3.95 1.44
CA ASP A 136 6.76 -4.93 1.48
C ASP A 136 5.89 -4.75 2.72
N GLU A 137 6.48 -4.44 3.88
CA GLU A 137 5.73 -4.12 5.09
C GLU A 137 4.84 -2.90 4.89
N ALA A 138 5.37 -1.82 4.33
CA ALA A 138 4.61 -0.60 4.09
C ALA A 138 3.45 -0.87 3.13
N LEU A 139 3.70 -1.56 2.02
CA LEU A 139 2.67 -1.85 1.04
C LEU A 139 1.62 -2.82 1.58
N ARG A 140 2.00 -3.86 2.34
CA ARG A 140 1.04 -4.78 2.98
C ARG A 140 0.16 -4.06 4.01
N LEU A 141 0.74 -3.14 4.80
CA LEU A 141 -0.03 -2.37 5.77
C LEU A 141 -0.98 -1.37 5.09
N VAL A 142 -0.54 -0.71 4.03
CA VAL A 142 -1.39 0.15 3.20
C VAL A 142 -2.54 -0.66 2.59
N ARG A 143 -2.24 -1.86 2.08
CA ARG A 143 -3.25 -2.79 1.53
C ARG A 143 -4.29 -3.20 2.57
N LEU A 144 -3.84 -3.50 3.78
CA LEU A 144 -4.73 -3.84 4.87
C LEU A 144 -5.62 -2.65 5.25
N LEU A 145 -5.08 -1.43 5.30
CA LEU A 145 -5.88 -0.23 5.54
C LEU A 145 -6.93 -0.01 4.44
N GLU A 146 -6.62 -0.26 3.17
CA GLU A 146 -7.62 -0.18 2.08
C GLU A 146 -8.78 -1.17 2.27
N GLU A 147 -8.45 -2.40 2.65
CA GLU A 147 -9.45 -3.45 2.85
C GLU A 147 -10.32 -3.23 4.07
N HIS A 148 -9.95 -2.28 4.93
CA HIS A 148 -10.66 -1.97 6.16
C HIS A 148 -11.13 -0.51 6.21
N GLU A 149 -11.38 0.14 5.06
CA GLU A 149 -11.87 1.52 4.97
C GLU A 149 -11.03 2.56 5.76
N GLY A 150 -9.74 2.26 5.92
CA GLY A 150 -8.80 3.04 6.72
C GLY A 150 -8.88 2.80 8.23
N ASP A 151 -9.80 1.98 8.75
CA ASP A 151 -9.95 1.67 10.17
C ASP A 151 -9.52 0.23 10.52
N VAL A 152 -8.40 0.07 11.21
CA VAL A 152 -7.88 -1.26 11.54
C VAL A 152 -7.49 -1.38 13.01
N GLU A 153 -7.92 -2.48 13.63
CA GLU A 153 -7.47 -2.87 14.96
C GLU A 153 -6.02 -3.38 14.94
N VAL A 154 -5.26 -3.10 16.00
CA VAL A 154 -3.87 -3.57 16.15
C VAL A 154 -3.78 -5.08 16.04
N GLU A 155 -4.75 -5.82 16.61
CA GLU A 155 -4.80 -7.28 16.56
C GLU A 155 -5.04 -7.81 15.14
N VAL A 156 -5.83 -7.09 14.32
CA VAL A 156 -6.03 -7.44 12.91
C VAL A 156 -4.73 -7.28 12.14
N VAL A 157 -4.01 -6.17 12.34
CA VAL A 157 -2.68 -5.95 11.73
C VAL A 157 -1.67 -7.02 12.18
N ALA A 158 -1.63 -7.31 13.48
CA ALA A 158 -0.73 -8.31 14.06
C ALA A 158 -0.97 -9.69 13.44
N ALA A 159 -2.24 -10.11 13.35
CA ALA A 159 -2.63 -11.37 12.74
C ALA A 159 -2.34 -11.43 11.24
N ALA A 160 -2.72 -10.39 10.49
CA ALA A 160 -2.56 -10.33 9.05
C ALA A 160 -1.08 -10.31 8.61
N LEU A 161 -0.22 -9.62 9.37
CA LEU A 161 1.20 -9.45 9.04
C LEU A 161 2.14 -10.39 9.81
N ARG A 162 1.59 -11.29 10.64
CA ARG A 162 2.33 -12.24 11.49
C ARG A 162 3.38 -11.56 12.37
N VAL A 163 3.00 -10.45 13.00
CA VAL A 163 3.85 -9.71 13.94
C VAL A 163 3.19 -9.61 15.31
N GLY A 164 3.96 -9.33 16.36
CA GLY A 164 3.39 -9.08 17.68
C GLY A 164 2.59 -7.75 17.71
N PRO A 165 1.57 -7.62 18.60
CA PRO A 165 0.74 -6.42 18.72
C PRO A 165 1.55 -5.13 18.86
N ARG A 166 2.61 -5.14 19.68
CA ARG A 166 3.52 -3.99 19.84
C ARG A 166 4.20 -3.55 18.54
N GLN A 167 4.53 -4.49 17.67
CA GLN A 167 5.14 -4.20 16.38
C GLN A 167 4.10 -3.66 15.39
N ALA A 168 2.89 -4.21 15.39
CA ALA A 168 1.75 -3.69 14.63
C ALA A 168 1.41 -2.25 15.06
N ALA A 169 1.28 -2.01 16.37
CA ALA A 169 1.05 -0.68 16.93
C ALA A 169 2.14 0.31 16.51
N ARG A 170 3.42 -0.09 16.59
CA ARG A 170 4.53 0.76 16.12
C ARG A 170 4.41 1.11 14.65
N TRP A 171 4.08 0.14 13.79
CA TRP A 171 3.91 0.37 12.35
C TRP A 171 2.74 1.30 12.04
N LEU A 172 1.61 1.13 12.74
CA LEU A 172 0.47 2.03 12.62
C LEU A 172 0.86 3.46 13.03
N THR A 173 1.51 3.65 14.18
CA THR A 173 1.99 4.98 14.58
C THR A 173 3.02 5.56 13.61
N GLU A 174 3.92 4.73 13.08
CA GLU A 174 4.92 5.09 12.08
C GLU A 174 4.28 5.60 10.78
N LEU A 175 3.13 5.05 10.36
CA LEU A 175 2.36 5.51 9.22
C LEU A 175 1.49 6.72 9.54
N ALA A 176 0.86 6.77 10.72
CA ALA A 176 -0.02 7.86 11.15
C ALA A 176 0.64 9.24 11.05
N ALA A 177 1.96 9.35 11.19
CA ALA A 177 2.70 10.60 10.99
C ALA A 177 2.66 11.13 9.53
N GLY A 178 2.20 10.33 8.58
CA GLY A 178 2.06 10.69 7.16
C GLY A 178 0.67 10.53 6.58
N PHE A 179 -0.28 10.11 7.40
CA PHE A 179 -1.70 9.98 7.07
C PHE A 179 -2.42 11.03 7.93
N ASP A 180 -3.57 11.52 7.49
CA ASP A 180 -4.47 12.18 8.44
C ASP A 180 -5.04 11.07 9.32
N ALA A 181 -4.46 10.88 10.50
CA ALA A 181 -5.08 10.06 11.52
C ALA A 181 -6.45 10.69 11.84
N VAL A 182 -7.52 10.05 11.37
CA VAL A 182 -8.89 10.50 11.63
C VAL A 182 -9.23 10.20 13.07
N GLU A 183 -8.77 9.05 13.55
CA GLU A 183 -8.98 8.61 14.92
C GLU A 183 -7.88 7.62 15.33
N VAL A 184 -7.34 7.78 16.53
CA VAL A 184 -6.41 6.79 17.11
C VAL A 184 -6.94 6.48 18.50
N THR A 185 -7.37 5.24 18.71
CA THR A 185 -8.04 4.84 19.94
C THR A 185 -7.06 4.15 20.87
N TYR A 186 -6.93 4.68 22.07
CA TYR A 186 -6.11 4.12 23.14
C TYR A 186 -6.98 3.57 24.27
N THR A 187 -6.43 2.64 25.05
CA THR A 187 -7.10 2.08 26.24
C THR A 187 -7.14 3.02 27.44
N ARG A 188 -6.37 4.12 27.41
CA ARG A 188 -6.17 5.06 28.53
C ARG A 188 -6.33 6.51 28.08
N ASP A 189 -6.52 7.41 29.05
CA ASP A 189 -6.59 8.85 28.81
C ASP A 189 -5.25 9.44 28.32
N GLU A 190 -5.32 10.54 27.56
CA GLU A 190 -4.25 11.06 26.69
C GLU A 190 -2.93 11.44 27.39
N ASP A 191 -2.94 11.68 28.70
CA ASP A 191 -1.81 12.28 29.42
C ASP A 191 -0.62 11.32 29.66
N ASP A 192 -0.80 10.00 29.51
CA ASP A 192 0.26 8.99 29.77
C ASP A 192 0.27 7.82 28.76
N LEU A 193 -0.06 8.12 27.50
CA LEU A 193 -0.15 7.13 26.43
C LEU A 193 1.20 6.54 26.01
N THR A 194 1.25 5.21 25.93
CA THR A 194 2.34 4.44 25.33
C THR A 194 1.88 3.69 24.08
N LEU A 195 2.83 3.15 23.29
CA LEU A 195 2.50 2.28 22.14
C LEU A 195 1.71 1.04 22.55
N ASP A 196 1.87 0.59 23.79
CA ASP A 196 1.19 -0.60 24.31
C ASP A 196 -0.28 -0.31 24.65
N ASP A 197 -0.67 0.98 24.69
CA ASP A 197 -2.05 1.40 24.96
C ASP A 197 -2.88 1.55 23.66
N LEU A 198 -2.27 1.49 22.48
CA LEU A 198 -2.95 1.60 21.18
C LEU A 198 -3.79 0.35 20.89
N VAL A 199 -5.09 0.53 20.61
CA VAL A 199 -6.03 -0.57 20.34
C VAL A 199 -6.40 -0.64 18.86
N SER A 200 -6.71 0.50 18.28
CA SER A 200 -7.12 0.64 16.88
C SER A 200 -6.65 1.97 16.34
N ALA A 201 -6.52 2.04 15.03
CA ALA A 201 -6.20 3.27 14.34
C ALA A 201 -7.04 3.39 13.07
N ARG A 202 -7.76 4.51 12.98
CA ARG A 202 -8.42 4.98 11.78
C ARG A 202 -7.58 6.05 11.10
N MET A 203 -7.05 5.71 9.94
CA MET A 203 -6.20 6.56 9.13
C MET A 203 -6.87 6.83 7.80
N ARG A 204 -7.01 8.11 7.46
CA ARG A 204 -7.39 8.56 6.12
C ARG A 204 -6.19 9.25 5.49
N ARG A 205 -5.96 9.08 4.19
CA ARG A 205 -4.85 9.80 3.54
C ARG A 205 -5.26 11.22 3.19
N THR A 206 -4.37 12.17 3.51
CA THR A 206 -4.46 13.64 3.30
C THR A 206 -4.77 14.07 1.87
N SER A 207 -4.46 13.26 0.87
CA SER A 207 -4.60 13.59 -0.55
C SER A 207 -5.92 13.15 -1.18
N ALA A 208 -6.88 12.68 -0.38
CA ALA A 208 -8.23 12.39 -0.85
C ALA A 208 -8.92 13.70 -1.25
N ASP A 209 -9.30 13.80 -2.51
CA ASP A 209 -10.18 14.87 -3.00
C ASP A 209 -11.50 14.81 -2.19
N PRO A 210 -11.95 15.91 -1.54
CA PRO A 210 -13.20 15.94 -0.80
C PRO A 210 -14.42 15.52 -1.63
N ASP A 211 -14.38 15.79 -2.94
CA ASP A 211 -15.47 15.46 -3.86
C ASP A 211 -15.36 14.02 -4.37
N HIS A 212 -14.18 13.38 -4.28
CA HIS A 212 -13.92 12.01 -4.74
C HIS A 212 -13.18 11.20 -3.65
N PRO A 213 -13.87 10.85 -2.55
CA PRO A 213 -13.25 10.35 -1.32
C PRO A 213 -12.48 9.02 -1.45
N LEU A 214 -12.63 8.34 -2.59
CA LEU A 214 -12.00 7.05 -2.93
C LEU A 214 -11.04 7.11 -4.12
N SER A 215 -11.08 8.19 -4.93
CA SER A 215 -10.00 8.40 -5.87
C SER A 215 -8.80 8.81 -5.05
N ARG A 216 -7.63 8.22 -5.35
CA ARG A 216 -6.42 8.51 -4.57
C ARG A 216 -6.59 8.10 -3.09
N THR A 217 -6.96 6.86 -2.81
CA THR A 217 -6.75 6.24 -1.49
C THR A 217 -5.92 4.97 -1.66
N GLY A 218 -5.21 4.57 -0.60
CA GLY A 218 -4.45 3.32 -0.63
C GLY A 218 -3.25 3.28 -1.60
N THR A 219 -3.21 2.24 -2.41
CA THR A 219 -2.14 1.83 -3.29
C THR A 219 -2.24 2.51 -4.65
N ASP A 220 -3.46 2.77 -5.10
CA ASP A 220 -3.77 3.63 -6.25
C ASP A 220 -3.12 5.02 -6.10
N LEU A 221 -3.05 5.55 -4.88
CA LEU A 221 -2.37 6.81 -4.53
C LEU A 221 -0.84 6.76 -4.66
N LEU A 222 -0.26 5.60 -4.38
CA LEU A 222 1.14 5.36 -4.63
C LEU A 222 1.40 5.15 -6.12
N GLY A 223 0.36 5.24 -6.94
CA GLY A 223 0.48 4.93 -8.35
C GLY A 223 0.85 3.46 -8.57
N LEU A 224 0.59 2.63 -7.58
CA LEU A 224 0.83 1.21 -7.64
C LEU A 224 -0.54 0.59 -7.79
N PHE A 225 -0.83 -0.01 -8.94
CA PHE A 225 -1.85 -1.04 -8.93
C PHE A 225 -1.16 -2.33 -8.50
N PRO A 226 -1.28 -2.80 -7.25
CA PRO A 226 -0.29 -3.71 -6.71
C PRO A 226 -0.95 -5.03 -6.38
N TYR A 227 -1.65 -5.59 -7.36
CA TYR A 227 -1.76 -7.02 -7.36
C TYR A 227 -0.56 -7.50 -8.14
N SER A 228 0.46 -7.90 -7.38
CA SER A 228 1.44 -8.86 -7.87
C SER A 228 0.67 -10.01 -8.53
N ARG A 229 1.28 -10.71 -9.49
CA ARG A 229 0.61 -11.85 -10.11
C ARG A 229 0.10 -12.85 -9.05
N PRO A 230 0.90 -13.21 -8.02
CA PRO A 230 0.44 -14.04 -6.91
C PRO A 230 -0.78 -13.48 -6.17
N GLU A 231 -0.86 -12.16 -5.95
CA GLU A 231 -2.01 -11.55 -5.30
C GLU A 231 -3.28 -11.59 -6.14
N VAL A 232 -3.16 -11.39 -7.46
CA VAL A 232 -4.31 -11.57 -8.36
C VAL A 232 -4.83 -12.99 -8.31
N ASP A 233 -3.92 -13.96 -8.41
CA ASP A 233 -4.28 -15.38 -8.42
C ASP A 233 -4.90 -15.80 -7.08
N GLU A 234 -4.39 -15.31 -5.96
CA GLU A 234 -4.98 -15.55 -4.63
C GLU A 234 -6.41 -15.02 -4.53
N ARG A 235 -6.65 -13.78 -4.97
CA ARG A 235 -8.00 -13.19 -4.94
C ARG A 235 -8.96 -13.93 -5.85
N LEU A 236 -8.53 -14.34 -7.03
CA LEU A 236 -9.37 -15.13 -7.95
C LEU A 236 -9.72 -16.50 -7.34
N ASN A 237 -8.76 -17.16 -6.71
CA ASN A 237 -9.00 -18.41 -5.98
C ASN A 237 -9.96 -18.19 -4.80
N LEU A 238 -9.82 -17.09 -4.06
CA LEU A 238 -10.73 -16.70 -2.99
C LEU A 238 -12.18 -16.56 -3.50
N LEU A 239 -12.38 -15.89 -4.65
CA LEU A 239 -13.70 -15.75 -5.26
C LEU A 239 -14.28 -17.09 -5.75
N ALA A 240 -13.43 -18.00 -6.24
CA ALA A 240 -13.85 -19.34 -6.63
C ALA A 240 -14.31 -20.18 -5.43
N ASP A 241 -13.51 -20.18 -4.35
CA ASP A 241 -13.82 -20.89 -3.11
C ASP A 241 -15.11 -20.34 -2.46
N TYR A 242 -15.35 -19.03 -2.57
CA TYR A 242 -16.57 -18.40 -2.09
C TYR A 242 -17.81 -18.88 -2.85
N ALA A 243 -17.71 -18.95 -4.18
CA ALA A 243 -18.81 -19.44 -5.01
C ALA A 243 -19.17 -20.90 -4.64
N GLU A 244 -18.18 -21.74 -4.34
CA GLU A 244 -18.42 -23.09 -3.83
C GLU A 244 -19.11 -23.08 -2.46
N ALA A 245 -18.66 -22.24 -1.53
CA ALA A 245 -19.26 -22.12 -0.19
C ALA A 245 -20.72 -21.64 -0.26
N VAL A 246 -21.02 -20.68 -1.13
CA VAL A 246 -22.40 -20.22 -1.40
C VAL A 246 -23.23 -21.36 -1.97
N ALA A 247 -22.72 -22.12 -2.94
CA ALA A 247 -23.43 -23.26 -3.53
C ALA A 247 -23.72 -24.38 -2.52
N ARG A 248 -22.85 -24.58 -1.52
CA ARG A 248 -23.07 -25.52 -0.41
C ARG A 248 -24.05 -25.01 0.66
N GLY A 249 -24.41 -23.72 0.63
CA GLY A 249 -25.24 -23.09 1.66
C GLY A 249 -24.48 -22.75 2.94
N ASP A 250 -23.14 -22.70 2.89
CA ASP A 250 -22.28 -22.35 4.03
C ASP A 250 -22.34 -20.85 4.37
N VAL A 251 -22.84 -20.03 3.43
CA VAL A 251 -22.90 -18.57 3.52
C VAL A 251 -24.34 -18.13 3.73
N THR A 252 -24.59 -17.40 4.81
CA THR A 252 -25.96 -16.98 5.20
C THR A 252 -26.46 -15.80 4.38
N LYS A 253 -25.57 -14.87 4.02
CA LYS A 253 -25.88 -13.66 3.25
C LYS A 253 -24.83 -13.46 2.16
N PRO A 254 -25.00 -14.11 1.00
CA PRO A 254 -24.03 -13.99 -0.08
C PRO A 254 -23.86 -12.55 -0.55
N VAL A 255 -22.62 -12.16 -0.81
CA VAL A 255 -22.32 -10.93 -1.57
C VAL A 255 -22.98 -11.01 -2.94
N GLY A 256 -23.48 -9.88 -3.44
CA GLY A 256 -24.20 -9.82 -4.71
C GLY A 256 -23.35 -10.29 -5.90
N GLN A 257 -23.92 -11.20 -6.72
CA GLN A 257 -23.20 -11.83 -7.83
C GLN A 257 -22.63 -10.82 -8.84
N THR A 258 -23.41 -9.79 -9.20
CA THR A 258 -22.98 -8.73 -10.14
C THR A 258 -21.70 -8.04 -9.67
N LEU A 259 -21.57 -7.80 -8.37
CA LEU A 259 -20.40 -7.15 -7.79
C LEU A 259 -19.18 -8.08 -7.85
N LEU A 260 -19.35 -9.36 -7.50
CA LEU A 260 -18.29 -10.36 -7.60
C LEU A 260 -17.83 -10.61 -9.03
N ASP A 261 -18.74 -10.55 -10.01
CA ASP A 261 -18.41 -10.69 -11.42
C ASP A 261 -17.60 -9.47 -11.93
N SER A 262 -17.92 -8.26 -11.46
CA SER A 262 -17.14 -7.05 -11.74
C SER A 262 -15.72 -7.16 -11.19
N VAL A 263 -15.58 -7.56 -9.91
CA VAL A 263 -14.26 -7.82 -9.29
C VAL A 263 -13.47 -8.84 -10.10
N ARG A 264 -14.09 -9.99 -10.42
CA ARG A 264 -13.45 -11.07 -11.18
C ARG A 264 -12.96 -10.56 -12.54
N TRP A 265 -13.80 -9.86 -13.29
CA TRP A 265 -13.44 -9.32 -14.60
C TRP A 265 -12.23 -8.36 -14.53
N LYS A 266 -12.20 -7.46 -13.55
CA LYS A 266 -11.06 -6.53 -13.35
C LYS A 266 -9.77 -7.27 -13.01
N LEU A 267 -9.85 -8.25 -12.11
CA LEU A 267 -8.72 -9.07 -11.71
C LEU A 267 -8.19 -9.93 -12.88
N GLU A 268 -9.06 -10.58 -13.65
CA GLU A 268 -8.70 -11.36 -14.83
C GLU A 268 -8.08 -10.49 -15.93
N SER A 269 -8.68 -9.34 -16.22
CA SER A 269 -8.13 -8.40 -17.21
C SER A 269 -6.72 -7.94 -16.83
N TRP A 270 -6.50 -7.68 -15.54
CA TRP A 270 -5.18 -7.34 -15.04
C TRP A 270 -4.19 -8.51 -15.10
N ARG A 271 -4.65 -9.70 -14.71
CA ARG A 271 -3.86 -10.93 -14.79
C ARG A 271 -3.33 -11.17 -16.20
N ASP A 272 -4.18 -10.97 -17.20
CA ASP A 272 -3.84 -11.16 -18.60
C ASP A 272 -2.85 -10.10 -19.07
N PHE A 273 -3.05 -8.83 -18.70
CA PHE A 273 -2.08 -7.76 -18.97
C PHE A 273 -0.70 -8.05 -18.36
N LEU A 274 -0.65 -8.51 -17.10
CA LEU A 274 0.61 -8.91 -16.46
C LEU A 274 1.30 -10.03 -17.24
N THR A 275 0.54 -10.96 -17.82
CA THR A 275 1.09 -12.08 -18.59
C THR A 275 1.66 -11.60 -19.92
N THR A 276 0.97 -10.69 -20.62
CA THR A 276 1.33 -10.27 -21.98
C THR A 276 2.40 -9.19 -22.04
N THR A 277 2.52 -8.36 -21.00
CA THR A 277 3.36 -7.16 -21.03
C THR A 277 4.68 -7.32 -20.25
N LEU A 278 4.77 -8.29 -19.34
CA LEU A 278 5.96 -8.55 -18.51
C LEU A 278 6.76 -9.81 -18.92
N THR A 279 6.33 -10.53 -19.97
CA THR A 279 7.11 -11.60 -20.61
C THR A 279 7.83 -11.12 -21.86
#